data_AF-A0A6V8KAY6-F1
#
_entry.id   AF-A0A6V8KAY6-F1
#
_cell.length_a   1.000
_cell.length_b   1.000
_cell.length_c   1.000
_cell.angle_alpha   90.00
_cell.angle_beta   90.00
_cell.angle_gamma   90.00
#
_symmetry.space_group_name_H-M   'P 1'
#
loop_
_entity.id
_entity.type
_entity.pdbx_description
1 polymer ?
#
loop_
_entity_poly.entity_id
_entity_poly.type
_entity_poly.pdbx_seq_one_letter_code
_entity_poly.pdbx_strand_id
1 'polypeptide(L)'
;MIETKGLRKSFRSRQGRETKTVDAVRGVDLFVAEGEIFGFLGPNGAGKTTTLRMLATLIEPDGGEATIAGADLRRNPGEVRRRIGYVAQGGSTWDEVSAREELVLHARMYGIGKAEAQRRAVRALDAFQLTEYADRKCKTYSGASAAASTSRSASSTTPRWSSSTSRPPASTRRAAHTCGMRSAACAARA
;
A
#
# COMPACT_ATOMS: atom_id res chain seq x y z
N MET A 1 10.01 8.27 5.07
CA MET A 1 9.96 7.81 6.48
C MET A 1 8.52 7.47 6.86
N ILE A 2 8.31 6.37 7.58
CA ILE A 2 7.05 5.99 8.23
C ILE A 2 7.36 5.71 9.71
N GLU A 3 6.60 6.29 10.62
CA GLU A 3 6.69 6.02 12.06
C GLU A 3 5.28 5.75 12.60
N THR A 4 5.11 4.70 13.41
CA THR A 4 3.86 4.41 14.12
C THR A 4 4.12 4.12 15.59
N LYS A 5 3.18 4.53 16.44
CA LYS A 5 3.19 4.27 17.89
C LYS A 5 1.83 3.74 18.33
N GLY A 6 1.78 2.49 18.80
CA GLY A 6 0.59 1.85 19.32
C GLY A 6 -0.58 1.78 18.33
N LEU A 7 -0.30 1.70 17.02
CA LEU A 7 -1.32 1.73 15.99
C LEU A 7 -2.21 0.49 16.06
N ARG A 8 -3.53 0.67 16.23
CA ARG A 8 -4.46 -0.44 16.51
C ARG A 8 -5.77 -0.35 15.74
N LYS A 9 -6.37 -1.52 15.50
CA LYS A 9 -7.68 -1.66 14.88
C LYS A 9 -8.41 -2.91 15.36
N SER A 10 -9.68 -2.73 15.67
CA SER A 10 -10.65 -3.75 16.01
C SER A 10 -11.87 -3.63 15.09
N PHE A 11 -12.47 -4.75 14.77
CA PHE A 11 -13.71 -4.82 13.99
C PHE A 11 -14.78 -5.51 14.79
N ARG A 12 -16.01 -5.00 14.71
CA ARG A 12 -17.17 -5.69 15.26
C ARG A 12 -17.75 -6.59 14.17
N SER A 13 -17.83 -7.88 14.44
CA SER A 13 -18.45 -8.85 13.56
C SER A 13 -19.68 -9.44 14.25
N ARG A 14 -20.76 -9.59 13.50
CA ARG A 14 -22.02 -10.15 14.01
C ARG A 14 -22.08 -11.64 13.62
N GLN A 15 -22.06 -12.53 14.60
CA GLN A 15 -22.26 -13.96 14.41
C GLN A 15 -23.58 -14.36 15.06
N GLY A 16 -24.62 -14.51 14.24
CA GLY A 16 -25.98 -14.81 14.72
C GLY A 16 -26.59 -13.65 15.54
N ARG A 17 -26.91 -13.91 16.81
CA ARG A 17 -27.44 -12.91 17.76
C ARG A 17 -26.35 -12.16 18.54
N GLU A 18 -25.10 -12.64 18.52
CA GLU A 18 -24.00 -12.08 19.31
C GLU A 18 -23.10 -11.16 18.47
N THR A 19 -22.63 -10.08 19.08
CA THR A 19 -21.64 -9.17 18.46
C THR A 19 -20.27 -9.47 19.08
N LYS A 20 -19.35 -9.97 18.26
CA LYS A 20 -17.97 -10.27 18.68
C LYS A 20 -17.03 -9.17 18.18
N THR A 21 -16.20 -8.66 19.08
CA THR A 21 -15.10 -7.76 18.70
C THR A 21 -13.86 -8.58 18.36
N VAL A 22 -13.24 -8.27 17.24
CA VAL A 22 -12.00 -8.91 16.75
C VAL A 22 -10.92 -7.86 16.63
N ASP A 23 -9.88 -7.96 17.45
CA ASP A 23 -8.70 -7.08 17.36
C ASP A 23 -7.81 -7.53 16.20
N ALA A 24 -7.96 -6.86 15.05
CA ALA A 24 -7.18 -7.14 13.86
C ALA A 24 -5.73 -6.64 13.97
N VAL A 25 -5.49 -5.55 14.71
CA VAL A 25 -4.16 -4.99 14.98
C VAL A 25 -4.12 -4.50 16.43
N ARG A 26 -3.21 -5.04 17.25
CA ARG A 26 -3.17 -4.84 18.71
C ARG A 26 -2.10 -3.85 19.19
N GLY A 27 -1.90 -2.77 18.44
CA GLY A 27 -0.83 -1.81 18.72
C GLY A 27 0.47 -2.24 18.04
N VAL A 28 0.80 -1.54 16.95
CA VAL A 28 2.03 -1.74 16.18
C VAL A 28 2.88 -0.51 16.30
N ASP A 29 4.10 -0.71 16.80
CA ASP A 29 5.20 0.24 16.73
C ASP A 29 6.08 -0.11 15.54
N LEU A 30 6.27 0.84 14.64
CA LEU A 30 7.02 0.64 13.41
C LEU A 30 7.81 1.90 13.10
N PHE A 31 9.06 1.71 12.69
CA PHE A 31 9.86 2.77 12.09
C PHE A 31 10.46 2.24 10.79
N VAL A 32 10.22 2.95 9.69
CA VAL A 32 10.78 2.68 8.37
C VAL A 32 11.47 3.95 7.88
N ALA A 33 12.76 3.86 7.65
CA ALA A 33 13.57 4.97 7.18
C ALA A 33 13.19 5.39 5.74
N GLU A 34 13.61 6.58 5.33
CA GLU A 34 13.49 6.97 3.91
C GLU A 34 14.38 6.08 3.03
N GLY A 35 13.82 5.59 1.92
CA GLY A 35 14.52 4.66 1.02
C GLY A 35 14.57 3.20 1.49
N GLU A 36 14.03 2.88 2.67
CA GLU A 36 14.01 1.51 3.18
C GLU A 36 12.88 0.68 2.55
N ILE A 37 13.19 -0.58 2.22
CA ILE A 37 12.21 -1.57 1.80
C ILE A 37 11.81 -2.40 3.03
N PHE A 38 10.54 -2.31 3.41
CA PHE A 38 9.97 -3.02 4.55
C PHE A 38 8.84 -3.96 4.11
N GLY A 39 8.74 -5.14 4.74
CA GLY A 39 7.71 -6.13 4.44
C GLY A 39 7.10 -6.76 5.69
N PHE A 40 5.78 -6.90 5.71
CA PHE A 40 5.08 -7.66 6.75
C PHE A 40 5.02 -9.15 6.37
N LEU A 41 5.51 -10.02 7.26
CA LEU A 41 5.43 -11.48 7.11
C LEU A 41 4.63 -12.08 8.27
N GLY A 42 3.73 -13.01 7.96
CA GLY A 42 2.92 -13.70 8.96
C GLY A 42 1.76 -14.47 8.33
N PRO A 43 1.03 -15.29 9.11
CA PRO A 43 -0.09 -16.08 8.60
C PRO A 43 -1.26 -15.21 8.14
N ASN A 44 -2.20 -15.81 7.41
CA ASN A 44 -3.47 -15.16 7.07
C ASN A 44 -4.21 -14.77 8.35
N GLY A 45 -4.80 -13.57 8.35
CA GLY A 45 -5.48 -13.03 9.53
C GLY A 45 -4.57 -12.33 10.55
N ALA A 46 -3.24 -12.32 10.38
CA ALA A 46 -2.31 -11.62 11.30
C ALA A 46 -2.40 -10.08 11.30
N GLY A 47 -3.32 -9.47 10.53
CA GLY A 47 -3.48 -8.01 10.49
C GLY A 47 -2.58 -7.27 9.49
N LYS A 48 -1.82 -7.96 8.63
CA LYS A 48 -0.92 -7.35 7.62
C LYS A 48 -1.64 -6.37 6.70
N THR A 49 -2.67 -6.87 6.01
CA THR A 49 -3.47 -6.07 5.08
C THR A 49 -4.21 -4.96 5.82
N THR A 50 -4.68 -5.20 7.04
CA THR A 50 -5.30 -4.17 7.88
C THR A 50 -4.32 -3.05 8.21
N THR A 51 -3.08 -3.39 8.59
CA THR A 51 -2.02 -2.42 8.89
C THR A 51 -1.67 -1.61 7.65
N LEU A 52 -1.46 -2.25 6.49
CA LEU A 52 -1.20 -1.54 5.24
C LEU A 52 -2.35 -0.62 4.84
N ARG A 53 -3.60 -1.04 5.01
CA ARG A 53 -4.77 -0.21 4.73
C ARG A 53 -4.91 0.97 5.69
N MET A 54 -4.53 0.82 6.96
CA MET A 54 -4.46 1.94 7.89
C MET A 54 -3.40 2.96 7.43
N LEU A 55 -2.18 2.51 7.15
CA LEU A 55 -1.10 3.37 6.65
C LEU A 55 -1.47 4.04 5.32
N ALA A 56 -2.23 3.36 4.48
CA ALA A 56 -2.76 3.91 3.23
C ALA A 56 -3.99 4.83 3.41
N THR A 57 -4.41 5.11 4.64
CA THR A 57 -5.60 5.92 5.00
C THR A 57 -6.93 5.37 4.48
N LEU A 58 -6.95 4.08 4.10
CA LEU A 58 -8.14 3.39 3.60
C LEU A 58 -9.03 2.87 4.73
N ILE A 59 -8.46 2.66 5.91
CA ILE A 59 -9.18 2.29 7.14
C ILE A 59 -8.68 3.20 8.25
N GLU A 60 -9.59 3.84 8.97
CA GLU A 60 -9.22 4.66 10.12
C GLU A 60 -8.80 3.77 11.31
N PRO A 61 -7.63 4.01 11.94
CA PRO A 61 -7.23 3.30 13.15
C PRO A 61 -8.14 3.66 14.33
N ASP A 62 -8.36 2.71 15.25
CA ASP A 62 -9.11 2.98 16.49
C ASP A 62 -8.24 3.67 17.56
N GLY A 63 -6.93 3.74 17.31
CA GLY A 63 -6.03 4.64 18.01
C GLY A 63 -4.56 4.35 17.73
N GLY A 64 -3.71 4.99 18.52
CA GLY A 64 -2.30 5.12 18.23
C GLY A 64 -2.02 6.34 17.34
N GLU A 65 -0.76 6.50 16.98
CA GLU A 65 -0.24 7.59 16.19
C GLU A 65 0.53 7.04 14.99
N ALA A 66 0.51 7.78 13.88
CA ALA A 66 1.32 7.46 12.72
C ALA A 66 1.68 8.72 11.94
N THR A 67 2.96 8.84 11.61
CA THR A 67 3.51 9.88 10.74
C THR A 67 4.06 9.25 9.48
N ILE A 68 3.56 9.67 8.33
CA ILE A 68 3.88 9.07 7.02
C ILE A 68 4.36 10.18 6.10
N ALA A 69 5.61 10.03 5.63
CA ALA A 69 6.26 11.02 4.78
C ALA A 69 6.16 12.46 5.34
N GLY A 70 6.24 12.62 6.67
CA GLY A 70 6.13 13.91 7.36
C GLY A 70 4.71 14.47 7.51
N ALA A 71 3.66 13.67 7.30
CA ALA A 71 2.27 14.04 7.55
C ALA A 71 1.63 13.12 8.60
N ASP A 72 0.86 13.68 9.53
CA ASP A 72 0.12 12.92 10.53
C ASP A 72 -1.09 12.23 9.89
N LEU A 73 -1.20 10.92 10.12
CA LEU A 73 -2.20 10.06 9.50
C LEU A 73 -3.64 10.40 9.91
N ARG A 74 -3.86 10.87 11.15
CA ARG A 74 -5.21 11.16 11.66
C ARG A 74 -5.59 12.62 11.45
N ARG A 75 -4.64 13.54 11.61
CA ARG A 75 -4.87 14.99 11.45
C ARG A 75 -4.89 15.41 10.00
N ASN A 76 -4.07 14.80 9.14
CA ASN A 76 -3.89 15.21 7.75
C ASN A 76 -3.92 14.02 6.76
N PRO A 77 -4.96 13.16 6.77
CA PRO A 77 -5.01 11.97 5.91
C PRO A 77 -4.96 12.30 4.41
N GLY A 78 -5.49 13.46 4.00
CA GLY A 78 -5.41 13.92 2.62
C GLY A 78 -3.97 14.20 2.16
N GLU A 79 -3.14 14.75 3.05
CA GLU A 79 -1.74 15.02 2.75
C GLU A 79 -0.93 13.72 2.67
N VAL A 80 -1.23 12.75 3.55
CA VAL A 80 -0.67 11.39 3.44
C VAL A 80 -0.98 10.80 2.06
N ARG A 81 -2.24 10.84 1.60
CA ARG A 81 -2.64 10.32 0.28
C ARG A 81 -1.91 10.98 -0.89
N ARG A 82 -1.56 12.27 -0.80
CA ARG A 82 -0.77 12.97 -1.84
C ARG A 82 0.69 12.53 -1.87
N ARG A 83 1.21 11.99 -0.76
CA ARG A 83 2.64 11.63 -0.60
C ARG A 83 2.92 10.13 -0.77
N ILE A 84 1.89 9.29 -0.76
CA ILE A 84 2.04 7.84 -0.89
C ILE A 84 1.42 7.31 -2.18
N GLY A 85 1.97 6.20 -2.65
CA GLY A 85 1.31 5.33 -3.62
C GLY A 85 0.75 4.08 -2.94
N TYR A 86 -0.44 3.62 -3.33
CA TYR A 86 -1.01 2.36 -2.86
C TYR A 86 -1.41 1.49 -4.05
N VAL A 87 -0.94 0.23 -4.05
CA VAL A 87 -1.29 -0.77 -5.06
C VAL A 87 -2.09 -1.86 -4.36
N ALA A 88 -3.35 -2.02 -4.76
CA ALA A 88 -4.19 -3.07 -4.23
C ALA A 88 -3.80 -4.44 -4.83
N GLN A 89 -4.10 -5.52 -4.11
CA GLN A 89 -3.93 -6.88 -4.61
C GLN A 89 -4.85 -7.20 -5.82
N GLY A 90 -5.92 -6.41 -6.04
CA GLY A 90 -6.81 -6.56 -7.19
C GLY A 90 -7.71 -5.34 -7.41
N GLY A 91 -8.33 -5.26 -8.59
CA GLY A 91 -9.34 -4.25 -8.94
C GLY A 91 -8.82 -2.81 -9.06
N SER A 92 -7.53 -2.62 -9.36
CA SER A 92 -6.91 -1.29 -9.38
C SER A 92 -6.87 -0.62 -10.74
N THR A 93 -7.33 -1.29 -11.80
CA THR A 93 -7.36 -0.78 -13.17
C THR A 93 -8.78 -0.59 -13.67
N TRP A 94 -8.98 0.33 -14.62
CA TRP A 94 -10.25 0.46 -15.34
C TRP A 94 -10.24 -0.37 -16.62
N ASP A 95 -11.08 -1.40 -16.63
CA ASP A 95 -11.10 -2.45 -17.66
C ASP A 95 -11.22 -1.96 -19.11
N GLU A 96 -12.02 -0.93 -19.33
CA GLU A 96 -12.33 -0.41 -20.67
C GLU A 96 -11.39 0.69 -21.16
N VAL A 97 -10.45 1.13 -20.31
CA VAL A 97 -9.49 2.20 -20.59
C VAL A 97 -8.14 1.58 -20.97
N SER A 98 -7.35 2.24 -21.82
CA SER A 98 -5.98 1.82 -22.10
C SER A 98 -5.02 2.18 -20.96
N ALA A 99 -3.89 1.48 -20.84
CA ALA A 99 -2.91 1.79 -19.80
C ALA A 99 -2.38 3.22 -19.91
N ARG A 100 -2.22 3.75 -21.13
CA ARG A 100 -1.82 5.14 -21.35
C ARG A 100 -2.88 6.12 -20.81
N GLU A 101 -4.14 5.92 -21.16
CA GLU A 101 -5.23 6.78 -20.72
C GLU A 101 -5.40 6.73 -19.20
N GLU A 102 -5.27 5.54 -18.60
CA GLU A 102 -5.34 5.35 -17.16
C GLU A 102 -4.22 6.13 -16.43
N LEU A 103 -2.98 6.01 -16.91
CA LEU A 103 -1.83 6.74 -16.33
C LEU A 103 -2.00 8.26 -16.45
N VAL A 104 -2.48 8.74 -17.60
CA VAL A 104 -2.77 10.15 -17.81
C VAL A 104 -3.89 10.61 -16.88
N LEU A 105 -4.98 9.84 -16.77
CA LEU A 105 -6.12 10.18 -15.94
C LEU A 105 -5.73 10.23 -14.45
N HIS A 106 -4.98 9.26 -13.96
CA HIS A 106 -4.44 9.29 -12.60
C HIS A 106 -3.57 10.54 -12.36
N ALA A 107 -2.59 10.81 -13.22
CA ALA A 107 -1.75 12.00 -13.08
C ALA A 107 -2.58 13.31 -13.04
N ARG A 108 -3.63 13.40 -13.86
CA ARG A 108 -4.54 14.55 -13.87
C ARG A 108 -5.36 14.68 -12.58
N MET A 109 -5.80 13.58 -11.97
CA MET A 109 -6.50 13.60 -10.68
C MET A 109 -5.62 14.17 -9.56
N TYR A 110 -4.30 14.03 -9.67
CA TYR A 110 -3.34 14.64 -8.75
C TYR A 110 -2.91 16.05 -9.14
N GLY A 111 -3.60 16.68 -10.09
CA GLY A 111 -3.38 18.08 -10.47
C GLY A 111 -2.24 18.28 -11.48
N ILE A 112 -1.71 17.23 -12.10
CA ILE A 112 -0.68 17.35 -13.14
C ILE A 112 -1.32 17.81 -14.45
N GLY A 113 -0.74 18.84 -15.07
CA GLY A 113 -1.20 19.36 -16.36
C GLY A 113 -1.14 18.31 -17.48
N LYS A 114 -2.06 18.37 -18.44
CA LYS A 114 -2.24 17.34 -19.49
C LYS A 114 -0.94 16.97 -20.23
N ALA A 115 -0.16 17.95 -20.66
CA ALA A 115 1.08 17.71 -21.39
C ALA A 115 2.13 16.98 -20.53
N GLU A 116 2.24 17.35 -19.26
CA GLU A 116 3.15 16.68 -18.33
C GLU A 116 2.65 15.27 -17.96
N ALA A 117 1.35 15.09 -17.78
CA ALA A 117 0.73 13.79 -17.56
C ALA A 117 1.03 12.82 -18.71
N GLN A 118 0.92 13.28 -19.96
CA GLN A 118 1.28 12.48 -21.14
C GLN A 118 2.76 12.08 -21.15
N ARG A 119 3.67 13.02 -20.87
CA ARG A 119 5.12 12.74 -20.78
C ARG A 119 5.43 11.72 -19.68
N ARG A 120 4.82 11.88 -18.50
CA ARG A 120 5.00 10.95 -17.37
C ARG A 120 4.43 9.56 -17.69
N ALA A 121 3.30 9.48 -18.37
CA ALA A 121 2.72 8.21 -18.80
C ALA A 121 3.66 7.44 -19.74
N VAL A 122 4.27 8.12 -20.74
CA VAL A 122 5.26 7.49 -21.63
C VAL A 122 6.46 6.96 -20.85
N ARG A 123 7.04 7.77 -19.95
CA ARG A 123 8.16 7.33 -19.10
C ARG A 123 7.79 6.16 -18.18
N ALA A 124 6.55 6.10 -17.73
CA ALA A 124 6.07 5.02 -16.87
C ALA A 124 5.91 3.71 -17.64
N LEU A 125 5.33 3.76 -18.84
CA LEU A 125 5.17 2.61 -19.73
C LEU A 125 6.53 2.04 -20.15
N ASP A 126 7.47 2.90 -20.52
CA ASP A 126 8.81 2.51 -20.95
C ASP A 126 9.57 1.75 -19.85
N ALA A 127 9.58 2.29 -18.63
CA ALA A 127 10.30 1.68 -17.54
C ALA A 127 9.71 0.35 -17.03
N PHE A 128 8.47 0.03 -17.39
CA PHE A 128 7.84 -1.27 -17.14
C PHE A 128 7.81 -2.17 -18.38
N GLN A 129 8.41 -1.73 -19.49
CA GLN A 129 8.41 -2.46 -20.76
C GLN A 129 6.97 -2.76 -21.24
N LEU A 130 6.05 -1.82 -21.03
CA LEU A 130 4.64 -1.89 -21.42
C LEU A 130 4.32 -1.00 -22.63
N THR A 131 5.32 -0.37 -23.25
CA THR A 131 5.13 0.56 -24.36
C THR A 131 4.35 -0.05 -25.53
N GLU A 132 4.63 -1.30 -25.88
CA GLU A 132 3.95 -2.02 -26.98
C GLU A 132 2.49 -2.37 -26.67
N TYR A 133 2.11 -2.37 -25.39
CA TYR A 133 0.77 -2.68 -24.92
C TYR A 133 -0.01 -1.43 -24.48
N ALA A 134 0.61 -0.25 -24.55
CA ALA A 134 0.12 0.99 -23.96
C ALA A 134 -1.31 1.35 -24.35
N ASP A 135 -1.69 1.02 -25.59
CA ASP A 135 -2.98 1.37 -26.18
C ASP A 135 -3.96 0.17 -26.20
N ARG A 136 -3.60 -0.95 -25.58
CA ARG A 136 -4.52 -2.07 -25.30
C ARG A 136 -5.34 -1.77 -24.04
N LYS A 137 -6.59 -2.25 -24.02
CA LYS A 137 -7.48 -2.14 -22.87
C LYS A 137 -6.91 -2.88 -21.65
N CYS A 138 -7.01 -2.28 -20.46
CA CYS A 138 -6.48 -2.87 -19.24
C CYS A 138 -7.08 -4.24 -18.90
N LYS A 139 -8.33 -4.53 -19.31
CA LYS A 139 -8.91 -5.89 -19.13
C LYS A 139 -8.14 -7.01 -19.83
N THR A 140 -7.32 -6.68 -20.82
CA THR A 140 -6.50 -7.66 -21.55
C THR A 140 -5.15 -7.93 -20.88
N TYR A 141 -4.85 -7.21 -19.80
CA TYR A 141 -3.59 -7.32 -19.08
C TYR A 141 -3.63 -8.52 -18.14
N SER A 142 -2.50 -9.22 -18.05
CA SER A 142 -2.29 -10.16 -16.95
C SER A 142 -2.29 -9.41 -15.61
N GLY A 143 -2.60 -10.10 -14.51
CA GLY A 143 -2.61 -9.47 -13.17
C GLY A 143 -1.28 -8.79 -12.82
N ALA A 144 -0.14 -9.33 -13.28
CA ALA A 144 1.18 -8.72 -13.09
C ALA A 144 1.35 -7.42 -13.89
N SER A 145 0.89 -7.40 -15.14
CA SER A 145 0.94 -6.19 -16.00
C SER A 145 0.01 -5.10 -15.48
N ALA A 146 -1.16 -5.46 -14.95
CA ALA A 146 -2.10 -4.53 -14.31
C ALA A 146 -1.56 -3.95 -12.98
N ALA A 147 -0.88 -4.78 -12.18
CA ALA A 147 -0.20 -4.31 -10.98
C ALA A 147 0.97 -3.36 -11.32
N ALA A 148 1.72 -3.65 -12.40
CA ALA A 148 2.79 -2.81 -12.88
C ALA A 148 2.30 -1.42 -13.32
N SER A 149 1.22 -1.34 -14.12
CA SER A 149 0.62 -0.05 -14.53
C SER A 149 0.12 0.76 -13.33
N THR A 150 -0.53 0.11 -12.36
CA THR A 150 -1.04 0.74 -11.13
C THR A 150 0.11 1.25 -10.22
N SER A 151 1.20 0.49 -10.10
CA SER A 151 2.32 0.88 -9.21
C SER A 151 2.99 2.20 -9.59
N ARG A 152 3.04 2.54 -10.89
CA ARG A 152 3.53 3.84 -11.35
C ARG A 152 2.48 4.93 -11.45
N SER A 153 1.18 4.65 -11.51
CA SER A 153 0.20 5.73 -11.30
C SER A 153 0.36 6.32 -9.89
N ALA A 154 0.58 5.43 -8.91
CA ALA A 154 0.89 5.76 -7.53
C ALA A 154 2.23 6.53 -7.39
N SER A 155 3.24 6.20 -8.20
CA SER A 155 4.58 6.81 -8.14
C SER A 155 4.72 8.10 -8.97
N SER A 156 4.13 8.17 -10.17
CA SER A 156 4.18 9.31 -11.12
C SER A 156 3.44 10.55 -10.62
N THR A 157 2.61 10.35 -9.61
CA THR A 157 1.84 11.34 -8.88
C THR A 157 2.67 12.08 -7.83
N THR A 158 3.68 11.44 -7.24
CA THR A 158 4.45 12.04 -6.15
C THR A 158 5.48 13.04 -6.68
N PRO A 159 5.55 14.28 -6.15
CA PRO A 159 6.42 15.33 -6.68
C PRO A 159 7.92 15.11 -6.44
N ARG A 160 8.32 14.14 -5.62
CA ARG A 160 9.70 14.00 -5.11
C ARG A 160 10.41 12.70 -5.53
N TRP A 161 10.12 12.19 -6.72
CA TRP A 161 10.88 11.05 -7.26
C TRP A 161 11.99 11.54 -8.19
N SER A 162 13.21 11.65 -7.66
CA SER A 162 14.43 11.72 -8.45
C SER A 162 14.88 10.30 -8.79
N SER A 163 15.08 10.04 -10.09
CA SER A 163 15.59 8.78 -10.60
C SER A 163 16.98 8.47 -10.05
N SER A 164 17.06 7.71 -8.96
CA SER A 164 18.24 6.89 -8.66
C SER A 164 17.81 5.43 -8.77
N THR A 165 18.17 4.83 -9.90
CA THR A 165 18.02 3.40 -10.13
C THR A 165 19.12 2.70 -9.34
N SER A 166 18.95 2.52 -8.03
CA SER A 166 19.74 1.54 -7.28
C SER A 166 18.92 0.27 -7.16
N ARG A 167 19.39 -0.81 -7.83
CA ARG A 167 18.99 -2.19 -7.52
C ARG A 167 18.94 -2.38 -5.99
N PRO A 168 17.93 -3.04 -5.43
CA PRO A 168 17.97 -3.36 -4.01
C PRO A 168 19.20 -4.27 -3.74
N PRO A 169 20.04 -3.98 -2.73
CA PRO A 169 21.09 -4.89 -2.31
C PRO A 169 20.46 -6.19 -1.77
N ALA A 170 21.12 -7.31 -2.02
CA ALA A 170 20.63 -8.67 -1.75
C ALA A 170 20.52 -9.05 -0.25
N SER A 171 20.50 -8.08 0.67
CA SER A 171 20.56 -8.35 2.11
C SER A 171 19.79 -7.31 2.94
N THR A 172 18.48 -7.51 3.09
CA THR A 172 17.73 -6.93 4.21
C THR A 172 16.75 -7.96 4.75
N ARG A 173 17.31 -8.99 5.39
CA ARG A 173 16.56 -9.76 6.41
C ARG A 173 16.65 -9.00 7.73
N ARG A 174 15.59 -8.30 8.10
CA ARG A 174 15.26 -8.07 9.51
C ARG A 174 13.85 -8.57 9.75
N ALA A 175 13.78 -9.78 10.30
CA ALA A 175 12.56 -10.31 10.90
C ALA A 175 12.29 -9.53 12.18
N ALA A 176 11.15 -8.86 12.25
CA ALA A 176 10.63 -8.38 13.52
C ALA A 176 10.07 -9.60 14.29
N HIS A 177 10.91 -10.23 15.10
CA HIS A 177 10.46 -11.06 16.22
C HIS A 177 10.60 -10.23 17.49
N THR A 178 9.47 -9.90 18.13
CA THR A 178 9.14 -10.30 19.53
C THR A 178 7.85 -9.61 19.97
N CYS A 179 6.82 -10.41 20.20
CA CYS A 179 5.83 -10.28 21.28
C CYS A 179 5.17 -11.66 21.36
N GLY A 180 5.33 -12.52 22.38
CA GLY A 180 5.48 -12.25 23.79
C GLY A 180 4.29 -12.85 24.55
N MET A 181 4.03 -14.16 24.43
CA MET A 181 3.14 -14.89 25.34
C MET A 181 3.72 -16.27 25.65
N ARG A 182 4.02 -16.48 26.94
CA ARG A 182 4.38 -17.77 27.53
C ARG A 182 3.10 -18.61 27.72
N SER A 183 3.28 -19.92 27.49
CA SER A 183 2.60 -21.06 28.14
C SER A 183 1.08 -20.98 28.40
N ALA A 184 0.33 -21.78 27.65
CA ALA A 184 -0.70 -22.63 28.23
C ALA A 184 -0.74 -23.95 27.46
N ALA A 185 -0.16 -24.97 28.06
CA ALA A 185 -0.46 -26.36 27.74
C ALA A 185 -1.94 -26.63 28.08
N CYS A 186 -2.69 -27.20 27.13
CA CYS A 186 -3.83 -28.04 27.44
C CYS A 186 -4.21 -28.91 26.23
N ALA A 187 -4.30 -30.22 26.48
CA ALA A 187 -5.05 -31.32 25.86
C ALA A 187 -6.05 -30.98 24.71
N ALA A 188 -6.40 -31.84 23.76
CA ALA A 188 -6.49 -33.30 23.71
C ALA A 188 -6.56 -33.74 22.23
N ARG A 189 -5.99 -34.88 21.83
CA ARG A 189 -6.73 -36.08 21.39
C ARG A 189 -8.22 -35.88 21.11
N ALA A 190 -8.60 -36.04 19.84
CA ALA A 190 -9.69 -36.90 19.36
C ALA A 190 -9.40 -37.24 17.90
#